data_AF-A0A170Z9W5-F1
#
_entry.id   AF-A0A170Z9W5-F1
#
_cell.length_a   1.000
_cell.length_b   1.000
_cell.length_c   1.000
_cell.angle_alpha   90.00
_cell.angle_beta   90.00
_cell.angle_gamma   90.00
#
_symmetry.space_group_name_H-M   'P 1'
#
loop_
_entity.id
_entity.type
_entity.pdbx_description
1 polymer ?
#
loop_
_entity_poly.entity_id
_entity_poly.type
_entity_poly.pdbx_seq_one_letter_code
_entity_poly.pdbx_strand_id
1 'polypeptide(L)'
;MRTLLEWYQNENESSPCKKGKFNKEDKGKLIIILKDFEAISSKVLQDFVQILSGYVNMMPLVLVLGVATTLSSISDNLSHSTTSRLSLKSFQSQPSVYFLNNTLNKVFLSPDCPFQLSGKLFKFFTNVFLFYDFSVNRFTQGIKYCLMEHFREGGNL
;
A
#
# COMPACT_ATOMS: atom_id res chain seq x y z
N MET A 1 2.24 25.38 -1.94
CA MET A 1 2.88 24.93 -3.21
C MET A 1 4.09 25.75 -3.61
N ARG A 2 4.08 27.09 -3.56
CA ARG A 2 5.25 27.92 -3.94
C ARG A 2 6.54 27.55 -3.19
N THR A 3 6.47 27.42 -1.86
CA THR A 3 7.61 26.98 -1.04
C THR A 3 8.14 25.60 -1.42
N LEU A 4 7.26 24.66 -1.79
CA LEU A 4 7.66 23.32 -2.24
C LEU A 4 8.38 23.39 -3.60
N LEU A 5 7.91 24.26 -4.49
CA LEU A 5 8.56 24.51 -5.78
C LEU A 5 9.94 25.15 -5.60
N GLU A 6 10.05 26.15 -4.73
CA GLU A 6 11.32 26.82 -4.38
C GLU A 6 12.31 25.81 -3.78
N TRP A 7 11.87 24.98 -2.83
CA TRP A 7 12.68 23.91 -2.27
C TRP A 7 13.14 22.91 -3.35
N TYR A 8 12.23 22.48 -4.22
CA TYR A 8 12.54 21.55 -5.30
C TYR A 8 13.56 22.12 -6.31
N GLN A 9 13.49 23.42 -6.59
CA GLN A 9 14.45 24.11 -7.45
C GLN A 9 15.83 24.20 -6.78
N ASN A 10 15.88 24.59 -5.51
CA ASN A 10 17.13 24.70 -4.74
C ASN A 10 17.86 23.34 -4.58
N GLU A 11 17.13 22.25 -4.35
CA GLU A 11 17.69 20.89 -4.27
C GLU A 11 18.29 20.42 -5.62
N ASN A 12 17.63 20.76 -6.74
CA ASN A 12 18.16 20.42 -8.06
C ASN A 12 19.37 21.30 -8.47
N GLU A 13 19.49 22.53 -7.95
CA GLU A 13 20.65 23.39 -8.20
C GLU A 13 21.87 23.04 -7.33
N SER A 14 21.65 22.48 -6.14
CA SER A 14 22.72 22.18 -5.16
C SER A 14 23.41 20.83 -5.36
N SER A 15 22.98 20.01 -6.33
CA SER A 15 23.62 18.73 -6.64
C SER A 15 24.90 18.91 -7.48
N PRO A 16 26.11 18.65 -6.96
CA PRO A 16 27.35 18.82 -7.70
C PRO A 16 27.66 17.54 -8.47
N CYS A 17 26.99 17.30 -9.61
CA CYS A 17 27.39 16.21 -10.50
C CYS A 17 27.41 16.64 -11.97
N LYS A 18 28.63 17.01 -12.37
CA LYS A 18 29.24 16.97 -13.72
C LYS A 18 28.53 17.77 -14.83
N LYS A 19 29.31 18.69 -15.40
CA LYS A 19 29.07 19.40 -16.67
C LYS A 19 28.93 18.41 -17.84
N GLY A 20 27.79 17.74 -17.94
CA GLY A 20 27.27 17.09 -19.13
C GLY A 20 25.92 17.74 -19.46
N LYS A 21 25.55 17.82 -20.74
CA LYS A 21 24.27 18.40 -21.18
C LYS A 21 23.10 17.83 -20.35
N PHE A 22 22.58 18.60 -19.40
CA PHE A 22 21.40 18.21 -18.61
C PHE A 22 20.18 18.19 -19.53
N ASN A 23 19.78 16.99 -19.96
CA ASN A 23 18.44 16.78 -20.49
C ASN A 23 17.43 17.05 -19.35
N LYS A 24 16.22 17.49 -19.68
CA LYS A 24 15.10 17.69 -18.72
C LYS A 24 14.75 16.45 -17.87
N GLU A 25 15.40 15.32 -18.12
CA GLU A 25 15.13 13.99 -17.57
C GLU A 25 15.88 13.69 -16.26
N ASP A 26 16.93 14.45 -15.91
CA ASP A 26 17.73 14.22 -14.68
C ASP A 26 17.18 14.91 -13.42
N LYS A 27 16.02 15.57 -13.52
CA LYS A 27 15.36 16.15 -12.34
C LYS A 27 14.59 15.07 -11.59
N GLY A 28 14.85 14.93 -10.28
CA GLY A 28 14.20 13.93 -9.42
C GLY A 28 12.68 14.05 -9.44
N LYS A 29 11.96 12.93 -9.50
CA LYS A 29 10.47 12.93 -9.51
C LYS A 29 9.93 12.97 -8.08
N LEU A 30 8.94 13.82 -7.83
CA LEU A 30 8.27 13.84 -6.53
C LEU A 30 7.11 12.84 -6.54
N ILE A 31 7.20 11.82 -5.69
CA ILE A 31 6.21 10.76 -5.56
C ILE A 31 5.34 11.03 -4.33
N ILE A 32 4.03 11.11 -4.53
CA ILE A 32 3.04 11.32 -3.48
C ILE A 32 2.21 10.04 -3.36
N ILE A 33 2.17 9.45 -2.15
CA ILE A 33 1.45 8.19 -1.90
C ILE A 33 0.23 8.49 -1.04
N LEU A 34 -0.97 8.29 -1.60
CA LEU A 34 -2.24 8.34 -0.88
C LEU A 34 -2.65 6.91 -0.54
N LYS A 35 -2.35 6.47 0.68
CA LYS A 35 -2.52 5.07 1.10
C LYS A 35 -3.99 4.62 1.12
N ASP A 36 -4.89 5.50 1.55
CA ASP A 36 -6.31 5.23 1.66
C ASP A 36 -7.06 6.31 0.89
N PHE A 37 -7.30 6.02 -0.39
CA PHE A 37 -7.98 6.94 -1.30
C PHE A 37 -9.43 7.20 -0.88
N GLU A 38 -10.09 6.17 -0.34
CA GLU A 38 -11.52 6.19 -0.04
C GLU A 38 -11.81 6.91 1.29
N ALA A 39 -10.84 7.00 2.19
CA ALA A 39 -10.95 7.79 3.43
C ALA A 39 -10.87 9.31 3.21
N ILE A 40 -10.40 9.77 2.04
CA ILE A 40 -10.24 11.20 1.76
C ILE A 40 -11.54 11.73 1.16
N SER A 41 -12.00 12.90 1.64
CA SER A 41 -13.20 13.51 1.05
C SER A 41 -12.98 13.86 -0.42
N SER A 42 -13.97 13.52 -1.27
CA SER A 42 -13.94 13.77 -2.71
C SER A 42 -13.57 15.22 -3.07
N LYS A 43 -14.09 16.20 -2.31
CA LYS A 43 -13.77 17.62 -2.52
C LYS A 43 -12.27 17.92 -2.32
N VAL A 44 -11.70 17.47 -1.19
CA VAL A 44 -10.28 17.70 -0.88
C VAL A 44 -9.40 17.02 -1.93
N LEU A 45 -9.76 15.82 -2.35
CA LEU A 45 -9.02 15.07 -3.36
C LEU A 45 -9.06 15.78 -4.73
N GLN A 46 -10.23 16.27 -5.16
CA GLN A 46 -10.36 17.00 -6.42
C GLN A 46 -9.57 18.31 -6.41
N ASP A 47 -9.70 19.11 -5.33
CA ASP A 47 -8.93 20.34 -5.15
C ASP A 47 -7.42 20.05 -5.14
N PHE A 48 -7.01 18.95 -4.49
CA PHE A 48 -5.62 18.52 -4.44
C PHE A 48 -5.07 18.17 -5.83
N VAL A 49 -5.78 17.34 -6.60
CA VAL A 49 -5.37 16.99 -7.97
C VAL A 49 -5.34 18.23 -8.87
N GLN A 50 -6.32 19.13 -8.74
CA GLN A 50 -6.36 20.37 -9.50
C GLN A 50 -5.14 21.26 -9.19
N ILE A 51 -4.79 21.41 -7.91
CA ILE A 51 -3.59 22.13 -7.48
C ILE A 51 -2.35 21.48 -8.10
N LEU A 52 -2.17 20.16 -7.97
CA LEU A 52 -1.01 19.46 -8.51
C LEU A 52 -0.89 19.61 -10.03
N SER A 53 -2.01 19.55 -10.76
CA SER A 53 -2.04 19.69 -12.23
C SER A 53 -1.45 21.02 -12.71
N GLY A 54 -1.60 22.09 -11.91
CA GLY A 54 -1.03 23.41 -12.22
C GLY A 54 0.50 23.48 -12.12
N TYR A 55 1.15 22.54 -11.43
CA TYR A 55 2.60 22.53 -11.19
C TYR A 55 3.36 21.44 -11.96
N VAL A 56 2.67 20.56 -12.71
CA VAL A 56 3.30 19.44 -13.45
C VAL A 56 4.39 19.90 -14.43
N ASN A 57 4.23 21.07 -15.05
CA ASN A 57 5.22 21.63 -15.98
C ASN A 57 6.49 22.13 -15.28
N MET A 58 6.41 22.45 -13.99
CA MET A 58 7.52 23.00 -13.20
C MET A 58 8.22 21.92 -12.37
N MET A 59 7.47 20.91 -11.93
CA MET A 59 7.97 19.80 -11.13
C MET A 59 7.30 18.48 -11.58
N PRO A 60 8.08 17.45 -11.96
CA PRO A 60 7.55 16.15 -12.31
C PRO A 60 6.94 15.46 -11.08
N LEU A 61 5.62 15.28 -11.12
CA LEU A 61 4.80 14.71 -10.06
C LEU A 61 4.32 13.31 -10.44
N VAL A 62 4.37 12.38 -9.50
CA VAL A 62 3.78 11.04 -9.63
C VAL A 62 2.88 10.79 -8.42
N LEU A 63 1.65 10.37 -8.68
CA LEU A 63 0.66 10.06 -7.65
C LEU A 63 0.43 8.54 -7.59
N VAL A 64 0.57 7.95 -6.41
CA VAL A 64 0.24 6.55 -6.15
C VAL A 64 -1.00 6.51 -5.28
N LEU A 65 -2.07 5.90 -5.80
CA LEU A 65 -3.38 5.81 -5.15
C LEU A 65 -3.60 4.39 -4.62
N GLY A 66 -3.73 4.26 -3.30
CA GLY A 66 -4.18 3.04 -2.64
C GLY A 66 -5.69 2.95 -2.66
N VAL A 67 -6.24 2.20 -3.63
CA VAL A 67 -7.67 1.92 -3.78
C VAL A 67 -7.96 0.54 -3.21
N ALA A 68 -8.90 0.41 -2.26
CA ALA A 68 -9.17 -0.87 -1.61
C ALA A 68 -10.25 -1.68 -2.35
N THR A 69 -11.21 -1.01 -3.00
CA THR A 69 -12.38 -1.64 -3.62
C THR A 69 -12.19 -1.94 -5.11
N THR A 70 -12.49 -0.97 -5.97
CA THR A 70 -12.52 -1.13 -7.43
C THR A 70 -12.08 0.15 -8.11
N LEU A 71 -11.71 0.05 -9.39
CA LEU A 71 -11.33 1.21 -10.19
C LEU A 71 -12.50 2.20 -10.38
N SER A 72 -13.76 1.72 -10.30
CA SER A 72 -14.95 2.58 -10.36
C SER A 72 -15.01 3.59 -9.21
N SER A 73 -14.42 3.29 -8.05
CA SER A 73 -14.33 4.22 -6.93
C SER A 73 -13.55 5.48 -7.28
N ILE A 74 -12.65 5.42 -8.28
CA ILE A 74 -11.94 6.61 -8.78
C ILE A 74 -12.92 7.53 -9.52
N SER A 75 -13.77 7.00 -10.40
CA SER A 75 -14.78 7.81 -11.10
C SER A 75 -15.87 8.36 -10.18
N ASP A 76 -16.16 7.66 -9.08
CA ASP A 76 -17.14 8.12 -8.09
C ASP A 76 -16.60 9.29 -7.25
N ASN A 77 -15.29 9.27 -6.96
CA ASN A 77 -14.64 10.29 -6.13
C ASN A 77 -14.02 11.45 -6.92
N LEU A 78 -13.67 11.25 -8.19
CA LEU A 78 -13.11 12.28 -9.06
C LEU A 78 -14.08 12.65 -10.18
N SER A 79 -14.39 13.95 -10.29
CA SER A 79 -15.13 14.48 -11.42
C SER A 79 -14.41 14.23 -12.75
N HIS A 80 -15.18 14.11 -13.84
CA HIS A 80 -14.63 13.87 -15.19
C HIS A 80 -13.57 14.91 -15.60
N SER A 81 -13.74 16.18 -15.21
CA SER A 81 -12.79 17.27 -15.46
C SER A 81 -11.46 17.13 -14.71
N THR A 82 -11.46 16.40 -13.59
CA THR A 82 -10.27 16.13 -12.78
C THR A 82 -9.57 14.87 -13.28
N THR A 83 -10.34 13.83 -13.59
CA THR A 83 -9.82 12.56 -14.13
C THR A 83 -9.11 12.76 -15.47
N SER A 84 -9.59 13.66 -16.34
CA SER A 84 -8.94 13.96 -17.63
C SER A 84 -7.55 14.61 -17.49
N ARG A 85 -7.20 15.12 -16.30
CA ARG A 85 -5.88 15.69 -16.00
C ARG A 85 -4.89 14.65 -15.47
N LEU A 86 -5.37 13.42 -15.22
CA LEU A 86 -4.56 12.32 -14.72
C LEU A 86 -4.30 11.31 -15.84
N SER A 87 -3.04 10.89 -15.96
CA SER A 87 -2.69 9.69 -16.71
C SER A 87 -2.71 8.51 -15.75
N LEU A 88 -3.81 7.75 -15.73
CA LEU A 88 -4.01 6.63 -14.82
C LEU A 88 -3.43 5.35 -15.42
N LYS A 89 -2.66 4.62 -14.60
CA LYS A 89 -2.24 3.24 -14.87
C LYS A 89 -2.62 2.39 -13.66
N SER A 90 -3.40 1.34 -13.89
CA SER A 90 -3.81 0.43 -12.83
C SER A 90 -2.73 -0.63 -12.57
N PHE A 91 -2.58 -0.96 -11.30
CA PHE A 91 -1.77 -2.09 -10.83
C PHE A 91 -2.64 -2.89 -9.87
N GLN A 92 -2.57 -4.21 -9.97
CA GLN A 92 -3.36 -5.09 -9.11
C GLN A 92 -2.44 -5.88 -8.19
N SER A 93 -2.65 -5.74 -6.88
CA SER A 93 -1.99 -6.58 -5.89
C SER A 93 -2.65 -7.95 -5.80
N GLN A 94 -1.90 -8.95 -5.34
CA GLN A 94 -2.47 -10.26 -5.06
C GLN A 94 -3.52 -10.16 -3.93
N PRO A 95 -4.61 -10.94 -3.98
CA PRO A 95 -5.59 -10.96 -2.90
C PRO A 95 -5.00 -11.48 -1.58
N SER A 96 -5.56 -11.07 -0.43
CA SER A 96 -5.09 -11.55 0.87
C SER A 96 -5.09 -13.07 1.00
N VAL A 97 -6.02 -13.78 0.34
CA VAL A 97 -6.09 -15.25 0.32
C VAL A 97 -4.79 -15.86 -0.23
N TYR A 98 -4.19 -15.23 -1.26
CA TYR A 98 -2.90 -15.66 -1.81
C TYR A 98 -1.80 -15.57 -0.75
N PHE A 99 -1.73 -14.46 -0.03
CA PHE A 99 -0.72 -14.26 1.02
C PHE A 99 -0.93 -15.22 2.19
N LEU A 100 -2.18 -15.49 2.59
CA LEU A 100 -2.48 -16.48 3.62
C LEU A 100 -1.99 -17.87 3.20
N ASN A 101 -2.38 -18.34 2.01
CA ASN A 101 -1.96 -19.66 1.51
C ASN A 101 -0.44 -19.79 1.41
N ASN A 102 0.24 -18.75 0.92
CA ASN A 102 1.70 -18.75 0.86
C ASN A 102 2.34 -18.78 2.26
N THR A 103 1.76 -18.08 3.23
CA THR A 103 2.23 -18.10 4.64
C THR A 103 2.00 -19.47 5.26
N LEU A 104 0.84 -20.08 5.04
CA LEU A 104 0.51 -21.41 5.52
C LEU A 104 1.48 -22.46 4.97
N ASN A 105 1.67 -22.50 3.65
CA ASN A 105 2.51 -23.50 3.01
C ASN A 105 4.00 -23.37 3.36
N LYS A 106 4.51 -22.13 3.45
CA LYS A 106 5.94 -21.89 3.69
C LYS A 106 6.33 -21.88 5.16
N VAL A 107 5.39 -21.62 6.07
CA VAL A 107 5.67 -21.48 7.49
C VAL A 107 5.02 -22.61 8.28
N PHE A 108 3.69 -22.65 8.33
CA PHE A 108 2.98 -23.51 9.28
C PHE A 108 2.82 -24.98 8.83
N LEU A 109 2.87 -25.23 7.52
CA LEU A 109 2.82 -26.57 6.93
C LEU A 109 4.21 -27.04 6.45
N SER A 110 5.25 -26.25 6.69
CA SER A 110 6.62 -26.67 6.42
C SER A 110 7.02 -27.80 7.37
N PRO A 111 7.77 -28.82 6.90
CA PRO A 111 8.34 -29.84 7.79
C PRO A 111 9.26 -29.26 8.87
N ASP A 112 9.81 -28.05 8.63
CA ASP A 112 10.69 -27.36 9.58
C ASP A 112 9.92 -26.73 10.76
N CYS A 113 8.58 -26.74 10.74
CA CYS A 113 7.76 -26.16 11.79
C CYS A 113 7.42 -27.21 12.88
N PRO A 114 7.99 -27.10 14.09
CA PRO A 114 7.77 -28.08 15.16
C PRO A 114 6.38 -27.97 15.80
N PHE A 115 5.72 -26.82 15.64
CA PHE A 115 4.40 -26.56 16.17
C PHE A 115 3.34 -26.69 15.07
N GLN A 116 2.34 -27.55 15.29
CA GLN A 116 1.24 -27.74 14.36
C GLN A 116 -0.10 -27.45 15.05
N LEU A 117 -0.98 -26.77 14.32
CA LEU A 117 -2.32 -26.49 14.80
C LEU A 117 -3.22 -27.70 14.58
N SER A 118 -4.13 -27.94 15.54
CA SER A 118 -5.20 -28.90 15.33
C SER A 118 -6.10 -28.48 14.16
N GLY A 119 -6.65 -29.45 13.44
CA GLY A 119 -7.54 -29.17 12.29
C GLY A 119 -8.77 -28.31 12.66
N LYS A 120 -9.25 -28.40 13.90
CA LYS A 120 -10.35 -27.57 14.42
C LYS A 120 -9.95 -26.10 14.53
N LEU A 121 -8.78 -25.80 15.12
CA LEU A 121 -8.26 -24.44 15.25
C LEU A 121 -7.92 -23.85 13.88
N PHE A 122 -7.34 -24.66 13.00
CA PHE A 122 -7.03 -24.24 11.64
C PHE A 122 -8.29 -23.84 10.86
N LYS A 123 -9.36 -24.64 10.94
CA LYS A 123 -10.66 -24.32 10.34
C LYS A 123 -11.25 -23.06 10.95
N PHE A 124 -11.15 -22.89 12.27
CA PHE A 124 -11.60 -21.68 12.96
C PHE A 124 -10.89 -20.42 12.44
N PHE A 125 -9.56 -20.39 12.41
CA PHE A 125 -8.81 -19.23 11.93
C PHE A 125 -9.05 -18.94 10.46
N THR A 126 -9.18 -19.98 9.64
CA THR A 126 -9.50 -19.82 8.21
C THR A 126 -10.89 -19.22 8.02
N ASN A 127 -11.89 -19.64 8.81
CA ASN A 127 -13.22 -19.04 8.79
C ASN A 127 -13.20 -17.57 9.24
N VAL A 128 -12.49 -17.26 10.33
CA VAL A 128 -12.35 -15.87 10.80
C VAL A 128 -11.74 -15.00 9.69
N PHE A 129 -10.69 -15.49 9.03
CA PHE A 129 -10.05 -14.76 7.94
C PHE A 129 -10.98 -14.52 6.73
N LEU A 130 -11.66 -15.58 6.25
CA LEU A 130 -12.48 -15.50 5.04
C LEU A 130 -13.78 -14.72 5.22
N PHE A 131 -14.36 -14.76 6.43
CA PHE A 131 -15.70 -14.21 6.67
C PHE A 131 -15.71 -12.88 7.43
N TYR A 132 -14.57 -12.39 7.93
CA TYR A 132 -14.55 -11.18 8.75
C TYR A 132 -13.60 -10.09 8.24
N ASP A 133 -12.33 -10.37 7.98
CA ASP A 133 -11.35 -9.28 7.82
C ASP A 133 -10.23 -9.47 6.79
N PHE A 134 -10.06 -10.65 6.21
CA PHE A 134 -8.96 -10.97 5.30
C PHE A 134 -7.56 -10.56 5.82
N SER A 135 -7.36 -10.56 7.14
CA SER A 135 -6.12 -10.10 7.77
C SER A 135 -5.17 -11.25 8.08
N VAL A 136 -4.10 -11.36 7.27
CA VAL A 136 -3.01 -12.31 7.53
C VAL A 136 -2.30 -12.01 8.85
N ASN A 137 -2.23 -10.73 9.23
CA ASN A 137 -1.67 -10.33 10.52
C ASN A 137 -2.53 -10.86 11.67
N ARG A 138 -3.86 -10.68 11.64
CA ARG A 138 -4.72 -11.21 12.70
C ARG A 138 -4.66 -12.73 12.79
N PHE A 139 -4.63 -13.42 11.65
CA PHE A 139 -4.41 -14.86 11.59
C PHE A 139 -3.11 -15.26 12.31
N THR A 140 -2.00 -14.58 11.99
CA THR A 140 -0.69 -14.83 12.60
C THR A 140 -0.67 -14.54 14.10
N GLN A 141 -1.33 -13.47 14.55
CA GLN A 141 -1.48 -13.17 15.98
C GLN A 141 -2.30 -14.24 16.71
N GLY A 142 -3.34 -14.77 16.07
CA GLY A 142 -4.11 -15.90 16.60
C GLY A 142 -3.24 -17.14 16.81
N ILE A 143 -2.37 -17.46 15.87
CA ILE A 143 -1.42 -18.58 16.02
C ILE A 143 -0.40 -18.29 17.12
N LYS A 144 0.15 -17.08 17.19
CA LYS A 144 1.05 -16.68 18.29
C LYS A 144 0.40 -16.87 19.66
N TYR A 145 -0.89 -16.55 19.78
CA TYR A 145 -1.64 -16.78 21.01
C TYR A 145 -1.76 -18.29 21.32
N CYS A 146 -2.10 -19.12 20.32
CA CYS A 146 -2.14 -20.58 20.52
C CYS A 146 -0.78 -21.15 20.92
N LEU A 147 0.29 -20.66 20.32
CA LEU A 147 1.66 -21.06 20.63
C LEU A 147 2.00 -20.71 22.09
N MET A 148 1.71 -19.46 22.49
CA MET A 148 1.91 -18.98 23.85
C MET A 148 1.16 -19.85 24.85
N GLU A 149 -0.13 -20.14 24.60
CA GLU A 149 -0.95 -20.93 25.51
C GLU A 149 -0.48 -22.39 25.61
N HIS A 150 -0.14 -23.00 24.47
CA HIS A 150 0.36 -24.37 24.42
C HIS A 150 1.63 -24.56 25.24
N PHE A 151 2.61 -23.65 25.11
CA PHE A 151 3.86 -23.72 25.86
C PHE A 151 3.73 -23.21 27.29
N ARG A 152 2.73 -22.37 27.60
CA ARG A 152 2.42 -21.96 28.97
C ARG A 152 1.91 -23.14 29.81
N GLU A 153 1.05 -23.98 29.25
CA GLU A 153 0.50 -25.15 29.95
C GLU A 153 1.43 -26.37 29.89
N GLY A 154 2.13 -26.56 28.77
CA GLY A 154 3.08 -27.67 28.59
C GLY A 154 4.39 -27.55 29.38
N GLY A 155 4.69 -26.40 29.99
CA GLY A 155 5.87 -26.21 30.86
C GLY A 155 5.72 -26.73 32.29
N ASN A 156 4.57 -27.33 32.63
CA ASN A 156 4.29 -27.94 33.95
C ASN A 156 4.31 -29.48 33.92
N LEU A 157 4.88 -30.10 32.89
CA LEU A 157 5.18 -31.54 32.78
C LEU A 157 6.69 -31.75 32.84
#